data_AF-A0A8J3XX12-F1
#
_entry.id   AF-A0A8J3XX12-F1
#
_cell.length_a   1.000
_cell.length_b   1.000
_cell.length_c   1.000
_cell.angle_alpha   90.00
_cell.angle_beta   90.00
_cell.angle_gamma   90.00
#
_symmetry.space_group_name_H-M   'P 1'
#
loop_
_entity.id
_entity.type
_entity.pdbx_description
1 polymer ?
#
loop_
_entity_poly.entity_id
_entity_poly.type
_entity_poly.pdbx_seq_one_letter_code
_entity_poly.pdbx_strand_id
1 'polypeptide(L)'
;MRPTQAFPILDSVEEHVRLECMDEVVGREALRIMEEVLCVVQAAPHDTSWTAYESWEAAVADLRDHVERLRRDDLTRLSDLRLLFAPTASLQELAISNGWTGHYMSLAERFDGLSLG
;
A
#
# COMPACT_ATOMS: atom_id res chain seq x y z
N MET A 1 -49.48 -10.31 28.16
CA MET A 1 -48.27 -11.10 27.80
C MET A 1 -48.00 -10.87 26.32
N ARG A 2 -46.90 -10.19 25.97
CA ARG A 2 -46.38 -10.17 24.59
C ARG A 2 -45.16 -11.10 24.55
N PRO A 3 -44.94 -11.86 23.47
CA PRO A 3 -43.80 -12.76 23.40
C PRO A 3 -42.51 -11.95 23.25
N THR A 4 -41.49 -12.36 24.00
CA THR A 4 -40.10 -11.90 23.86
C THR A 4 -39.63 -12.23 22.45
N GLN A 5 -39.36 -11.20 21.64
CA GLN A 5 -38.65 -11.36 20.38
C GLN A 5 -37.18 -11.61 20.73
N ALA A 6 -36.70 -12.81 20.46
CA ALA A 6 -35.27 -13.10 20.43
C ALA A 6 -34.68 -12.43 19.18
N PHE A 7 -33.76 -11.48 19.38
CA PHE A 7 -32.91 -10.96 18.32
C PHE A 7 -31.86 -12.03 17.96
N PRO A 8 -31.70 -12.41 16.68
CA PRO A 8 -30.68 -13.37 16.31
C PRO A 8 -29.31 -12.71 16.33
N ILE A 9 -28.35 -13.37 16.98
CA ILE A 9 -26.92 -13.00 17.11
C ILE A 9 -26.17 -13.15 15.75
N LEU A 10 -26.88 -13.26 14.63
CA LEU A 10 -26.32 -13.64 13.32
C LEU A 10 -25.67 -12.48 12.54
N ASP A 11 -25.67 -11.26 13.08
CA ASP A 11 -25.08 -10.09 12.39
C ASP A 11 -23.54 -10.04 12.55
N SER A 12 -22.98 -10.59 13.64
CA SER A 12 -21.55 -10.43 13.94
C SER A 12 -20.62 -11.35 13.15
N VAL A 13 -21.09 -12.49 12.63
CA VAL A 13 -20.24 -13.42 11.85
C VAL A 13 -20.08 -12.95 10.40
N GLU A 14 -21.15 -12.41 9.80
CA GLU A 14 -21.09 -11.84 8.45
C GLU A 14 -20.21 -10.59 8.39
N GLU A 15 -20.19 -9.77 9.43
CA GLU A 15 -19.32 -8.60 9.53
C GLU A 15 -17.82 -8.97 9.63
N HIS A 16 -17.48 -10.02 10.38
CA HIS A 16 -16.09 -10.51 10.50
C HIS A 16 -15.56 -11.11 9.19
N VAL A 17 -16.37 -11.93 8.50
CA VAL A 17 -16.00 -12.50 7.19
C VAL A 17 -15.86 -11.39 6.14
N ARG A 18 -16.62 -10.30 6.27
CA ARG A 18 -16.53 -9.12 5.38
C ARG A 18 -15.25 -8.31 5.61
N LEU A 19 -14.76 -8.21 6.85
CA LEU A 19 -13.47 -7.59 7.15
C LEU A 19 -12.30 -8.42 6.62
N GLU A 20 -12.29 -9.74 6.85
CA GLU A 20 -11.21 -10.62 6.36
C GLU A 20 -11.12 -10.61 4.82
N CYS A 21 -12.25 -10.57 4.12
CA CYS A 21 -12.28 -10.48 2.66
C CYS A 21 -11.80 -9.10 2.15
N MET A 22 -12.04 -8.04 2.91
CA MET A 22 -11.59 -6.68 2.57
C MET A 22 -10.07 -6.56 2.69
N ASP A 23 -9.49 -7.12 3.75
CA ASP A 23 -8.03 -7.12 3.98
C ASP A 23 -7.29 -7.86 2.86
N GLU A 24 -7.83 -8.99 2.38
CA GLU A 24 -7.26 -9.70 1.22
C GLU A 24 -7.31 -8.88 -0.08
N VAL A 25 -8.40 -8.15 -0.34
CA VAL A 25 -8.52 -7.31 -1.54
C VAL A 25 -7.55 -6.13 -1.45
N VAL A 26 -7.47 -5.49 -0.29
CA VAL A 26 -6.55 -4.39 0.00
C VAL A 26 -5.10 -4.84 -0.15
N GLY A 27 -4.73 -5.98 0.44
CA GLY A 27 -3.39 -6.54 0.34
C GLY A 27 -2.98 -6.84 -1.10
N ARG A 28 -3.88 -7.45 -1.89
CA ARG A 28 -3.61 -7.76 -3.31
C ARG A 28 -3.40 -6.52 -4.16
N GLU A 29 -4.20 -5.47 -3.97
CA GLU A 29 -4.04 -4.25 -4.77
C GLU A 29 -2.84 -3.42 -4.30
N ALA A 30 -2.58 -3.34 -2.99
CA ALA A 30 -1.35 -2.76 -2.46
C ALA A 30 -0.11 -3.47 -3.02
N LEU A 31 -0.12 -4.81 -3.12
CA LEU A 31 0.95 -5.58 -3.72
C LEU A 31 1.18 -5.19 -5.18
N ARG A 32 0.12 -5.10 -6.00
CA ARG A 32 0.24 -4.70 -7.41
C ARG A 32 0.85 -3.32 -7.56
N ILE A 33 0.36 -2.34 -6.79
CA ILE A 33 0.89 -0.97 -6.80
C ILE A 33 2.38 -0.97 -6.44
N MET A 34 2.77 -1.70 -5.39
CA MET A 34 4.17 -1.78 -4.97
C MET A 34 5.06 -2.51 -5.98
N GLU A 35 4.55 -3.53 -6.66
CA GLU A 35 5.27 -4.20 -7.75
C GLU A 35 5.50 -3.28 -8.95
N GLU A 36 4.51 -2.44 -9.29
CA GLU A 36 4.65 -1.41 -10.34
C GLU A 36 5.70 -0.35 -9.95
N VAL A 37 5.65 0.15 -8.71
CA VAL A 37 6.67 1.07 -8.18
C VAL A 37 8.06 0.46 -8.26
N LEU A 38 8.23 -0.77 -7.74
CA LEU A 38 9.51 -1.46 -7.76
C LEU A 38 10.00 -1.68 -9.18
N CYS A 39 9.11 -2.02 -10.12
CA CYS A 39 9.43 -2.18 -11.53
C CYS A 39 10.04 -0.92 -12.14
N VAL A 40 9.44 0.24 -11.87
CA VAL A 40 9.97 1.53 -12.34
C VAL A 40 11.32 1.83 -11.72
N VAL A 41 11.42 1.73 -10.39
CA VAL A 41 12.62 2.13 -9.65
C VAL A 41 13.80 1.20 -9.93
N GLN A 42 13.57 -0.09 -10.22
CA GLN A 42 14.66 -1.04 -10.52
C GLN A 42 15.10 -1.03 -12.00
N ALA A 43 14.36 -0.35 -12.90
CA ALA A 43 14.63 -0.41 -14.33
C ALA A 43 15.96 0.26 -14.73
N ALA A 44 16.36 1.30 -14.01
CA ALA A 44 17.63 2.01 -14.18
C ALA A 44 18.02 2.72 -12.88
N PRO A 45 19.28 3.18 -12.72
CA PRO A 45 19.66 4.03 -11.59
C PRO A 45 18.85 5.32 -11.52
N HIS A 46 18.38 5.66 -10.31
CA HIS A 46 17.66 6.90 -10.02
C HIS A 46 18.51 7.89 -9.23
N ASP A 47 18.27 9.19 -9.46
CA ASP A 47 18.77 10.25 -8.58
C ASP A 47 18.00 10.23 -7.25
N THR A 48 18.72 10.07 -6.14
CA THR A 48 18.19 10.03 -4.78
C THR A 48 18.53 11.29 -3.97
N SER A 49 19.10 12.33 -4.59
CA SER A 49 19.62 13.54 -3.91
C SER A 49 18.59 14.29 -3.06
N TRP A 50 17.30 14.16 -3.39
CA TRP A 50 16.18 14.80 -2.70
C TRP A 50 15.32 13.79 -1.95
N THR A 51 15.86 12.66 -1.53
CA THR A 51 15.11 11.61 -0.84
C THR A 51 15.78 11.25 0.47
N ALA A 52 15.10 10.51 1.34
CA ALA A 52 15.71 9.94 2.53
C ALA A 52 16.61 8.72 2.23
N TYR A 53 16.66 8.25 0.98
CA TYR A 53 17.47 7.10 0.60
C TYR A 53 18.94 7.49 0.41
N GLU A 54 19.82 6.75 1.07
CA GLU A 54 21.28 6.94 0.96
C GLU A 54 21.80 6.64 -0.45
N SER A 55 21.16 5.70 -1.15
CA SER A 55 21.49 5.36 -2.54
C SER A 55 20.28 4.79 -3.28
N TRP A 56 20.40 4.68 -4.60
CA TRP A 56 19.42 4.00 -5.44
C TRP A 56 19.22 2.53 -5.03
N GLU A 57 20.31 1.81 -4.72
CA GLU A 57 20.24 0.42 -4.26
C GLU A 57 19.51 0.31 -2.91
N ALA A 58 19.68 1.28 -2.01
CA ALA A 58 18.94 1.34 -0.75
C ALA A 58 17.44 1.53 -1.00
N ALA A 59 17.06 2.40 -1.94
CA ALA A 59 15.67 2.58 -2.34
C ALA A 59 15.06 1.29 -2.93
N VAL A 60 15.78 0.62 -3.84
CA VAL A 60 15.34 -0.66 -4.41
C VAL A 60 15.20 -1.74 -3.35
N ALA A 61 16.12 -1.80 -2.38
CA ALA A 61 16.08 -2.77 -1.30
C ALA A 61 14.87 -2.55 -0.37
N ASP A 62 14.59 -1.30 0.01
CA ASP A 62 13.45 -0.92 0.84
C ASP A 62 12.11 -1.26 0.16
N LEU A 63 11.93 -0.85 -1.10
CA LEU A 63 10.75 -1.18 -1.90
C LEU A 63 10.55 -2.68 -2.07
N ARG A 64 11.66 -3.43 -2.23
CA ARG A 64 11.62 -4.89 -2.32
C ARG A 64 11.19 -5.55 -1.00
N ASP A 65 11.63 -5.04 0.16
CA ASP A 65 11.16 -5.55 1.48
C ASP A 65 9.64 -5.41 1.59
N HIS A 66 9.09 -4.25 1.21
CA HIS A 66 7.65 -4.03 1.20
C HIS A 66 6.89 -5.00 0.29
N VAL A 67 7.34 -5.20 -0.96
CA VAL A 67 6.74 -6.18 -1.90
C VAL A 67 6.79 -7.59 -1.32
N GLU A 68 7.93 -8.00 -0.75
CA GLU A 68 8.10 -9.33 -0.19
C GLU A 68 7.22 -9.58 1.04
N ARG A 69 6.99 -8.57 1.88
CA ARG A 69 6.03 -8.67 2.99
C ARG A 69 4.60 -8.83 2.50
N LEU A 70 4.18 -7.99 1.56
CA LEU A 70 2.83 -8.06 0.97
C LEU A 70 2.59 -9.43 0.28
N ARG A 71 3.59 -10.03 -0.36
CA ARG A 71 3.51 -11.39 -0.93
C ARG A 71 3.27 -12.50 0.10
N ARG A 72 3.61 -12.25 1.37
CA ARG A 72 3.39 -13.18 2.49
C ARG A 72 2.11 -12.86 3.26
N ASP A 73 1.24 -12.00 2.70
CA ASP A 73 0.05 -11.45 3.34
C ASP A 73 0.37 -10.74 4.68
N ASP A 74 1.60 -10.22 4.82
CA ASP A 74 2.00 -9.44 5.98
C ASP A 74 1.57 -7.97 5.81
N LEU A 75 0.35 -7.68 6.29
CA LEU A 75 -0.24 -6.34 6.27
C LEU A 75 0.19 -5.45 7.46
N THR A 76 1.08 -5.93 8.33
CA THR A 76 1.47 -5.20 9.56
C THR A 76 2.14 -3.85 9.28
N ARG A 77 2.66 -3.65 8.06
CA ARG A 77 3.34 -2.41 7.64
C ARG A 77 2.57 -1.62 6.58
N LEU A 78 1.26 -1.82 6.45
CA LEU A 78 0.43 -0.97 5.57
C LEU A 78 0.52 0.52 5.96
N SER A 79 0.69 0.83 7.25
CA SER A 79 0.93 2.20 7.73
C SER A 79 2.17 2.84 7.10
N ASP A 80 3.21 2.06 6.87
CA ASP A 80 4.48 2.54 6.34
C ASP A 80 4.33 2.85 4.84
N LEU A 81 3.52 2.05 4.14
CA LEU A 81 3.14 2.35 2.76
C LEU A 81 2.36 3.66 2.66
N ARG A 82 1.50 3.99 3.63
CA ARG A 82 0.80 5.30 3.65
C ARG A 82 1.78 6.45 3.77
N LEU A 83 2.82 6.30 4.60
CA LEU A 83 3.88 7.30 4.71
C LEU A 83 4.71 7.38 3.43
N LEU A 84 4.96 6.25 2.77
CA LEU A 84 5.68 6.20 1.50
C LEU A 84 4.93 6.93 0.38
N PHE A 85 3.60 6.86 0.36
CA PHE A 85 2.75 7.57 -0.61
C PHE A 85 2.30 8.97 -0.16
N ALA A 86 2.69 9.42 1.04
CA ALA A 86 2.29 10.72 1.54
C ALA A 86 2.85 11.88 0.67
N PRO A 87 2.19 13.05 0.67
CA PRO A 87 2.76 14.24 0.06
C PRO A 87 4.14 14.53 0.63
N THR A 88 5.08 14.92 -0.22
CA THR A 88 6.50 15.18 0.09
C THR A 88 7.26 13.98 0.66
N ALA A 89 6.73 12.76 0.53
CA ALA A 89 7.48 11.57 0.88
C ALA A 89 8.59 11.29 -0.14
N SER A 90 9.58 10.51 0.30
CA SER A 90 10.74 10.16 -0.52
C SER A 90 10.38 9.50 -1.86
N LEU A 91 9.27 8.77 -1.94
CA LEU A 91 8.82 8.19 -3.20
C LEU A 91 8.34 9.25 -4.20
N GLN A 92 7.63 10.29 -3.72
CA GLN A 92 7.22 11.41 -4.57
C GLN A 92 8.43 12.20 -5.07
N GLU A 93 9.38 12.48 -4.18
CA GLU A 93 10.61 13.21 -4.50
C GLU A 93 11.48 12.43 -5.50
N LEU A 94 11.56 11.11 -5.35
CA LEU A 94 12.20 10.21 -6.30
C LEU A 94 11.51 10.29 -7.67
N ALA A 95 10.18 10.32 -7.70
CA ALA A 95 9.41 10.43 -8.95
C ALA A 95 9.61 11.76 -9.66
N ILE A 96 9.64 12.86 -8.91
CA ILE A 96 9.91 14.22 -9.42
C ILE A 96 11.31 14.28 -10.01
N SER A 97 12.32 13.84 -9.27
CA SER A 97 13.73 13.95 -9.67
C SER A 97 14.05 13.09 -10.90
N ASN A 98 13.26 12.05 -11.16
CA ASN A 98 13.52 11.08 -12.23
C ASN A 98 12.44 11.08 -13.33
N GLY A 99 11.57 12.09 -13.38
CA GLY A 99 10.70 12.34 -14.52
C GLY A 99 9.51 11.40 -14.69
N TRP A 100 9.09 10.68 -13.64
CA TRP A 100 7.95 9.75 -13.70
C TRP A 100 6.79 10.15 -12.77
N THR A 101 6.71 11.44 -12.38
CA THR A 101 5.65 12.00 -11.53
C THR A 101 4.24 11.65 -11.99
N GLY A 102 3.94 11.69 -13.30
CA GLY A 102 2.61 11.35 -13.81
C GLY A 102 2.20 9.90 -13.49
N HIS A 103 3.15 8.96 -13.59
CA HIS A 103 2.91 7.57 -13.23
C HIS A 103 2.78 7.40 -11.72
N TYR A 104 3.64 8.07 -10.94
CA TYR A 104 3.51 8.13 -9.48
C TYR A 104 2.13 8.62 -9.04
N MET A 105 1.60 9.70 -9.61
CA MET A 105 0.28 10.24 -9.23
C MET A 105 -0.84 9.22 -9.48
N SER A 106 -0.78 8.48 -10.59
CA SER A 106 -1.76 7.41 -10.87
C SER A 106 -1.67 6.26 -9.87
N LEU A 107 -0.45 5.89 -9.44
CA LEU A 107 -0.23 4.87 -8.42
C LEU A 107 -0.70 5.35 -7.03
N ALA A 108 -0.41 6.59 -6.68
CA ALA A 108 -0.84 7.21 -5.42
C ALA A 108 -2.37 7.30 -5.33
N GLU A 109 -3.05 7.72 -6.40
CA GLU A 109 -4.52 7.76 -6.44
C GLU A 109 -5.15 6.37 -6.27
N ARG A 110 -4.56 5.35 -6.90
CA ARG A 110 -4.99 3.94 -6.70
C ARG A 110 -4.76 3.49 -5.26
N PHE A 111 -3.64 3.89 -4.65
CA PHE A 111 -3.31 3.54 -3.27
C PHE A 111 -4.26 4.22 -2.28
N ASP A 112 -4.59 5.50 -2.49
CA ASP A 112 -5.57 6.23 -1.69
C ASP A 112 -6.97 5.60 -1.76
N GLY A 113 -7.30 5.02 -2.92
CA GLY A 113 -8.55 4.28 -3.15
C GLY A 113 -8.70 2.98 -2.34
N LEU A 114 -7.62 2.47 -1.71
CA LEU A 114 -7.67 1.26 -0.90
C LEU A 114 -8.51 1.39 0.39
N SER A 115 -9.02 2.59 0.69
CA SER A 115 -9.84 2.85 1.88
C SER A 115 -9.24 2.18 3.13
N LEU A 116 -7.98 2.49 3.40
CA LEU A 116 -7.28 2.11 4.63
C LEU A 116 -7.92 2.91 5.78
N GLY A 117 -9.07 2.45 6.26
CA GLY A 117 -9.83 2.99 7.39
C GLY A 117 -9.42 2.33 8.69
#